data_AF-A0A5K4F2F8-F1
#
_entry.id   AF-A0A5K4F2F8-F1
#
_cell.length_a   1.000
_cell.length_b   1.000
_cell.length_c   1.000
_cell.angle_alpha   90.00
_cell.angle_beta   90.00
_cell.angle_gamma   90.00
#
_symmetry.space_group_name_H-M   'P 1'
#
loop_
_entity.id
_entity.type
_entity.pdbx_description
1 polymer ?
#
loop_
_entity_poly.entity_id
_entity_poly.type
_entity_poly.pdbx_seq_one_letter_code
_entity_poly.pdbx_strand_id
1 'polypeptide(L)'
;MNDPCLLEGFNVTSELTPRPVIGEKLDSASDKISVQYTGTGNMSQCMQNVEPLLNLNQSCSPLPCAINNVAQLDPDFDSMKFYGLSEFYYTLETLKLIPPVQYNYSLVLRKIEETCSTPWETYLSTLRNENTNLSEEKFNSFVGFKKLICFKASYLVSAFHKGLHFPTNYEGLIPTLEINKTELQWSLGALLYKLKATTIDEEQKRETILLSVVIFCIVIVLILIAIMLYFTILKCLRTSKQEQNGSITTDMNNIESNVKSNNDTLNQLNDKMP
;
A
#
# COMPACT_ATOMS: atom_id res chain seq x y z
N MET A 1 -3.54 44.19 -13.96
CA MET A 1 -2.56 44.01 -12.87
C MET A 1 -1.35 43.26 -13.42
N ASN A 2 -0.15 43.52 -12.94
CA ASN A 2 1.04 42.83 -13.42
C ASN A 2 1.25 41.54 -12.61
N ASP A 3 1.56 40.44 -13.29
CA ASP A 3 1.86 39.14 -12.66
C ASP A 3 3.26 38.66 -13.11
N PRO A 4 4.24 38.57 -12.21
CA PRO A 4 5.58 38.10 -12.54
C PRO A 4 5.64 36.61 -12.85
N CYS A 5 4.64 35.83 -12.44
CA CYS A 5 4.56 34.39 -12.62
C CYS A 5 3.88 33.96 -13.93
N LEU A 6 3.49 34.92 -14.77
CA LEU A 6 3.06 34.69 -16.15
C LEU A 6 4.17 35.09 -17.13
N LEU A 7 4.22 34.41 -18.27
CA LEU A 7 5.12 34.75 -19.38
C LEU A 7 4.95 36.20 -19.81
N GLU A 8 6.04 36.83 -20.26
CA GLU A 8 6.01 38.24 -20.69
C GLU A 8 4.93 38.49 -21.75
N GLY A 9 4.06 39.47 -21.51
CA GLY A 9 2.97 39.84 -22.41
C GLY A 9 1.77 38.88 -22.42
N PHE A 10 1.80 37.79 -21.66
CA PHE A 10 0.67 36.87 -21.57
C PHE A 10 -0.47 37.49 -20.73
N ASN A 11 -1.66 37.57 -21.29
CA ASN A 11 -2.82 38.15 -20.62
C ASN A 11 -3.81 37.08 -20.15
N VAL A 12 -4.24 37.16 -18.89
CA VAL A 12 -5.23 36.25 -18.29
C VAL A 12 -6.30 37.05 -17.56
N THR A 13 -7.57 36.76 -17.84
CA THR A 13 -8.69 37.29 -17.07
C THR A 13 -9.13 36.24 -16.06
N SER A 14 -9.24 36.62 -14.79
CA SER A 14 -9.71 35.75 -13.71
C SER A 14 -10.90 36.37 -13.00
N GLU A 15 -11.90 35.56 -12.69
CA GLU A 15 -13.00 35.95 -11.80
C GLU A 15 -12.61 35.64 -10.35
N LEU A 16 -12.57 36.67 -9.52
CA LEU A 16 -12.27 36.56 -8.10
C LEU A 16 -13.55 36.68 -7.30
N THR A 17 -13.73 35.76 -6.35
CA THR A 17 -14.71 35.92 -5.28
C THR A 17 -13.99 36.59 -4.11
N PRO A 18 -14.38 37.81 -3.70
CA PRO A 18 -13.81 38.47 -2.53
C PRO A 18 -13.91 37.54 -1.31
N ARG A 19 -12.81 37.34 -0.60
CA ARG A 19 -12.83 36.69 0.72
C ARG A 19 -12.79 37.79 1.77
N PRO A 20 -13.61 37.71 2.83
CA PRO A 20 -13.51 38.66 3.93
C PRO A 20 -12.11 38.63 4.52
N VAL A 21 -11.57 39.81 4.80
CA VAL A 21 -10.40 39.95 5.65
C VAL A 21 -10.80 39.47 7.06
N ILE A 22 -9.89 38.81 7.78
CA ILE A 22 -10.14 38.32 9.14
C ILE A 22 -10.62 39.50 10.00
N GLY A 23 -11.90 39.48 10.41
CA GLY A 23 -12.52 40.53 11.22
C GLY A 23 -13.69 41.28 10.55
N GLU A 24 -13.92 41.12 9.25
CA GLU A 24 -15.08 41.72 8.56
C GLU A 24 -16.12 40.65 8.16
N LYS A 25 -17.41 40.94 8.41
CA LYS A 25 -18.51 40.20 7.83
C LYS A 25 -18.72 40.69 6.40
N LEU A 26 -18.51 39.81 5.43
CA LEU A 26 -18.89 40.08 4.05
C LEU A 26 -20.41 39.85 3.91
N ASP A 27 -21.15 40.87 3.48
CA ASP A 27 -22.55 40.71 3.14
C ASP A 27 -22.70 39.65 2.05
N SER A 28 -23.76 38.85 2.14
CA SER A 28 -23.91 37.51 1.53
C SER A 28 -24.06 37.50 0.00
N ALA A 29 -23.65 38.57 -0.70
CA ALA A 29 -23.65 38.72 -2.15
C ALA A 29 -22.44 39.56 -2.57
N SER A 30 -21.21 39.07 -2.38
CA SER A 30 -20.06 39.71 -3.02
C SER A 30 -20.05 39.33 -4.50
N ASP A 31 -20.38 40.28 -5.37
CA ASP A 31 -20.26 40.11 -6.81
C ASP A 31 -18.85 39.64 -7.18
N LYS A 32 -18.77 38.72 -8.15
CA LYS A 32 -17.49 38.28 -8.68
C LYS A 32 -16.81 39.46 -9.36
N ILE A 33 -15.55 39.69 -9.03
CA ILE A 33 -14.74 40.75 -9.63
C ILE A 33 -13.90 40.13 -10.75
N SER A 34 -14.05 40.63 -11.98
CA SER A 34 -13.20 40.24 -13.09
C SER A 34 -11.92 41.08 -13.08
N VAL A 35 -10.77 40.41 -12.98
CA VAL A 35 -9.45 41.04 -12.94
C VAL A 35 -8.61 40.53 -14.10
N GLN A 36 -8.03 41.46 -14.87
CA GLN A 36 -7.08 41.14 -15.92
C GLN A 36 -5.64 41.23 -15.40
N TYR A 37 -4.88 40.17 -15.63
CA TYR A 37 -3.46 40.05 -15.35
C TYR A 37 -2.66 40.10 -16.64
N THR A 38 -1.52 40.79 -16.60
CA THR A 38 -0.55 40.86 -17.68
C THR A 38 0.79 40.35 -17.16
N GLY A 39 1.35 39.36 -17.84
CA GLY A 39 2.58 38.74 -17.44
C GLY A 39 3.80 39.62 -17.67
N THR A 40 4.69 39.66 -16.68
CA THR A 40 5.96 40.40 -16.77
C THR A 40 7.18 39.49 -16.89
N GLY A 41 7.01 38.17 -16.78
CA GLY A 41 8.12 37.22 -16.99
C GLY A 41 9.28 37.35 -16.00
N ASN A 42 9.06 37.92 -14.80
CA ASN A 42 10.13 38.20 -13.83
C ASN A 42 10.25 37.04 -12.83
N MET A 43 11.23 36.14 -13.05
CA MET A 43 11.42 34.97 -12.20
C MET A 43 11.69 35.36 -10.74
N SER A 44 12.57 36.33 -10.49
CA SER A 44 12.95 36.72 -9.13
C SER A 44 11.74 37.18 -8.31
N GLN A 45 10.90 38.05 -8.89
CA GLN A 45 9.68 38.51 -8.24
C GLN A 45 8.64 37.39 -8.13
N CYS A 46 8.56 36.48 -9.12
CA CYS A 46 7.66 35.33 -9.01
C CYS A 46 8.05 34.42 -7.83
N MET A 47 9.34 34.09 -7.68
CA MET A 47 9.81 33.28 -6.55
C MET A 47 9.53 33.97 -5.20
N GLN A 48 9.72 35.28 -5.10
CA GLN A 48 9.37 36.05 -3.91
C GLN A 48 7.86 36.00 -3.60
N ASN A 49 7.00 36.03 -4.63
CA ASN A 49 5.55 35.93 -4.46
C ASN A 49 5.09 34.52 -4.08
N VAL A 50 5.84 33.50 -4.49
CA VAL A 50 5.51 32.09 -4.23
C VAL A 50 5.98 31.63 -2.85
N GLU A 51 7.10 32.14 -2.34
CA GLU A 51 7.66 31.73 -1.06
C GLU A 51 6.68 31.82 0.13
N PRO A 52 5.85 32.87 0.28
CA PRO A 52 4.81 32.91 1.31
C PRO A 52 3.81 31.75 1.26
N LEU A 53 3.58 31.15 0.08
CA LEU A 53 2.66 30.01 -0.09
C LEU A 53 3.21 28.73 0.55
N LEU A 54 4.52 28.67 0.82
CA LEU A 54 5.14 27.53 1.51
C LEU A 54 4.88 27.56 3.02
N ASN A 55 4.43 28.71 3.55
CA ASN A 55 4.02 28.89 4.94
C ASN A 55 5.05 28.37 5.96
N LEU A 56 6.29 28.87 5.88
CA LEU A 56 7.43 28.47 6.71
C LEU A 56 7.57 29.32 7.99
N ASN A 57 6.48 29.94 8.43
CA ASN A 57 6.49 31.03 9.42
C ASN A 57 6.29 30.55 10.88
N GLN A 58 6.19 29.25 11.14
CA GLN A 58 5.94 28.71 12.49
C GLN A 58 6.94 27.62 12.84
N SER A 59 7.16 27.41 14.13
CA SER A 59 8.00 26.31 14.61
C SER A 59 7.25 24.97 14.56
N CYS A 60 7.94 23.90 14.19
CA CYS A 60 7.47 22.52 14.34
C CYS A 60 8.39 21.74 15.29
N SER A 61 7.94 20.57 15.76
CA SER A 61 8.75 19.64 16.54
C SER A 61 8.39 18.19 16.21
N PRO A 62 9.38 17.31 15.97
CA PRO A 62 10.81 17.58 15.90
C PRO A 62 11.21 18.36 14.63
N LEU A 63 12.41 18.97 14.65
CA LEU A 63 13.04 19.56 13.47
C LEU A 63 13.71 18.48 12.60
N PRO A 64 13.88 18.70 11.27
CA PRO A 64 13.50 19.89 10.50
C PRO A 64 12.01 19.96 10.10
N CYS A 65 11.55 21.15 9.72
CA CYS A 65 10.17 21.39 9.26
C CYS A 65 10.10 21.50 7.75
N ALA A 66 9.13 20.84 7.11
CA ALA A 66 8.79 21.04 5.72
C ALA A 66 7.79 22.20 5.52
N ILE A 67 7.26 22.31 4.29
CA ILE A 67 6.10 23.14 3.92
C ILE A 67 4.97 23.02 4.96
N ASN A 68 4.32 24.15 5.29
CA ASN A 68 3.29 24.28 6.33
C ASN A 68 3.77 23.93 7.75
N ASN A 69 5.08 23.98 8.02
CA ASN A 69 5.66 23.68 9.33
C ASN A 69 5.34 22.25 9.79
N VAL A 70 5.30 21.29 8.86
CA VAL A 70 5.11 19.87 9.17
C VAL A 70 6.47 19.26 9.49
N ALA A 71 6.61 18.60 10.63
CA ALA A 71 7.86 17.90 10.97
C ALA A 71 8.20 16.86 9.87
N GLN A 72 9.44 16.86 9.40
CA GLN A 72 9.95 15.90 8.42
C GLN A 72 11.23 15.23 8.92
N LEU A 73 11.54 14.08 8.34
CA LEU A 73 12.84 13.46 8.53
C LEU A 73 13.90 14.28 7.80
N ASP A 74 15.13 14.25 8.32
CA ASP A 74 16.30 14.83 7.66
C ASP A 74 16.95 13.79 6.75
N PRO A 75 16.83 13.89 5.40
CA PRO A 75 17.40 12.91 4.50
C PRO A 75 18.93 13.02 4.43
N ASP A 76 19.60 11.88 4.28
CA ASP A 76 21.02 11.86 3.92
C ASP A 76 21.17 12.17 2.42
N PHE A 77 21.23 13.46 2.09
CA PHE A 77 21.31 13.95 0.72
C PHE A 77 22.57 13.50 -0.05
N ASP A 78 23.62 13.05 0.65
CA ASP A 78 24.85 12.58 0.02
C ASP A 78 24.71 11.14 -0.51
N SER A 79 23.91 10.31 0.17
CA SER A 79 23.72 8.90 -0.21
C SER A 79 22.41 8.65 -0.96
N MET A 80 21.38 9.48 -0.73
CA MET A 80 20.05 9.26 -1.27
C MET A 80 19.86 9.89 -2.66
N LYS A 81 19.11 9.19 -3.51
CA LYS A 81 18.61 9.70 -4.79
C LYS A 81 17.09 9.78 -4.73
N PHE A 82 16.53 10.77 -5.40
CA PHE A 82 15.10 11.04 -5.38
C PHE A 82 14.55 11.08 -6.80
N TYR A 83 13.40 10.46 -7.01
CA TYR A 83 12.70 10.48 -8.29
C TYR A 83 11.63 11.58 -8.29
N GLY A 84 11.72 12.49 -9.25
CA GLY A 84 10.75 13.57 -9.44
C GLY A 84 9.63 13.16 -10.40
N LEU A 85 8.45 12.86 -9.86
CA LEU A 85 7.29 12.44 -10.66
C LEU A 85 6.34 13.60 -10.96
N SER A 86 5.39 13.37 -11.87
CA SER A 86 4.28 14.28 -12.16
C SER A 86 4.78 15.70 -12.48
N GLU A 87 4.44 16.71 -11.68
CA GLU A 87 4.83 18.10 -11.95
C GLU A 87 6.35 18.32 -11.91
N PHE A 88 7.13 17.51 -11.19
CA PHE A 88 8.59 17.56 -11.30
C PHE A 88 9.04 17.24 -12.72
N TYR A 89 8.52 16.13 -13.28
CA TYR A 89 8.84 15.73 -14.64
C TYR A 89 8.30 16.73 -15.66
N TYR A 90 7.01 17.07 -15.64
CA TYR A 90 6.41 17.93 -16.68
C TYR A 90 6.98 19.35 -16.69
N THR A 91 7.30 19.90 -15.52
CA THR A 91 7.92 21.23 -15.42
C THR A 91 9.34 21.20 -15.97
N LEU A 92 10.17 20.23 -15.54
CA LEU A 92 11.54 20.12 -16.02
C LEU A 92 11.60 19.71 -17.50
N GLU A 93 10.67 18.90 -18.00
CA GLU A 93 10.52 18.58 -19.42
C GLU A 93 10.23 19.83 -20.25
N THR A 94 9.35 20.71 -19.76
CA THR A 94 9.06 21.99 -20.41
C THR A 94 10.30 22.88 -20.49
N LEU A 95 11.16 22.86 -19.46
CA LEU A 95 12.44 23.56 -19.46
C LEU A 95 13.57 22.83 -20.23
N LYS A 96 13.27 21.65 -20.80
CA LYS A 96 14.23 20.75 -21.46
C LYS A 96 15.37 20.28 -20.53
N LEU A 97 15.03 20.02 -19.27
CA LEU A 97 15.93 19.60 -18.18
C LEU A 97 15.56 18.22 -17.62
N ILE A 98 15.26 17.28 -18.52
CA ILE A 98 15.06 15.86 -18.20
C ILE A 98 16.28 15.05 -18.64
N PRO A 99 16.46 13.80 -18.14
CA PRO A 99 17.52 12.91 -18.59
C PRO A 99 17.66 12.90 -20.13
N PRO A 100 18.89 12.98 -20.66
CA PRO A 100 20.17 12.79 -19.98
C PRO A 100 20.73 14.03 -19.23
N VAL A 101 20.00 15.15 -19.18
CA VAL A 101 20.43 16.33 -18.42
C VAL A 101 20.28 16.07 -16.92
N GLN A 102 21.37 16.16 -16.18
CA GLN A 102 21.36 16.04 -14.72
C GLN A 102 20.75 17.30 -14.10
N TYR A 103 19.99 17.13 -13.01
CA TYR A 103 19.46 18.24 -12.26
C TYR A 103 20.59 19.11 -11.70
N ASN A 104 20.50 20.42 -11.90
CA ASN A 104 21.42 21.40 -11.34
C ASN A 104 20.65 22.69 -11.03
N TYR A 105 20.70 23.14 -9.78
CA TYR A 105 19.93 24.29 -9.29
C TYR A 105 20.15 25.55 -10.14
N SER A 106 21.41 25.91 -10.40
CA SER A 106 21.76 27.12 -11.16
C SER A 106 21.31 27.05 -12.62
N LEU A 107 21.41 25.87 -13.25
CA LEU A 107 20.91 25.65 -14.61
C LEU A 107 19.39 25.79 -14.68
N VAL A 108 18.69 25.23 -13.68
CA VAL A 108 17.23 25.34 -13.58
C VAL A 108 16.81 26.80 -13.45
N LEU A 109 17.39 27.55 -12.50
CA LEU A 109 17.08 28.98 -12.34
C LEU A 109 17.31 29.76 -13.64
N ARG A 110 18.44 29.54 -14.32
CA ARG A 110 18.73 30.19 -15.60
C ARG A 110 17.69 29.85 -16.66
N LYS A 111 17.25 28.60 -16.75
CA LYS A 111 16.22 28.19 -17.72
C LYS A 111 14.85 28.76 -17.40
N ILE A 112 14.52 28.94 -16.12
CA ILE A 112 13.28 29.61 -15.70
C ILE A 112 13.32 31.07 -16.14
N GLU A 113 14.39 31.81 -15.82
CA GLU A 113 14.57 33.20 -16.25
C GLU A 113 14.46 33.33 -17.79
N GLU A 114 15.23 32.54 -18.54
CA GLU A 114 15.20 32.52 -20.01
C GLU A 114 13.78 32.25 -20.56
N THR A 115 13.08 31.27 -19.99
CA THR A 115 11.73 30.90 -20.44
C THR A 115 10.71 31.99 -20.10
N CYS A 116 10.79 32.57 -18.90
CA CYS A 116 9.81 33.53 -18.42
C CYS A 116 9.93 34.90 -19.07
N SER A 117 11.16 35.34 -19.35
CA SER A 117 11.43 36.57 -20.11
C SER A 117 11.25 36.39 -21.63
N THR A 118 10.76 35.23 -22.09
CA THR A 118 10.39 35.07 -23.50
C THR A 118 8.97 35.63 -23.71
N PRO A 119 8.76 36.52 -24.69
CA PRO A 119 7.43 37.02 -25.03
C PRO A 119 6.46 35.88 -25.35
N TRP A 120 5.23 35.97 -24.88
CA TRP A 120 4.19 34.96 -25.03
C TRP A 120 4.02 34.46 -26.47
N GLU A 121 3.99 35.37 -27.45
CA GLU A 121 3.83 35.02 -28.87
C GLU A 121 5.03 34.23 -29.41
N THR A 122 6.25 34.58 -28.97
CA THR A 122 7.47 33.84 -29.30
C THR A 122 7.48 32.46 -28.66
N TYR A 123 7.04 32.35 -27.41
CA TYR A 123 6.90 31.07 -26.73
C TYR A 123 5.86 30.18 -27.43
N LEU A 124 4.69 30.74 -27.78
CA LEU A 124 3.60 30.03 -28.45
C LEU A 124 4.00 29.53 -29.84
N SER A 125 4.68 30.38 -30.63
CA SER A 125 5.19 30.00 -31.95
C SER A 125 6.29 28.93 -31.86
N THR A 126 7.15 29.00 -30.83
CA THR A 126 8.15 27.94 -30.57
C THR A 126 7.47 26.62 -30.27
N LEU A 127 6.48 26.59 -29.35
CA LEU A 127 5.71 25.39 -29.05
C LEU A 127 5.02 24.82 -30.30
N ARG A 128 4.48 25.69 -31.16
CA ARG A 128 3.84 25.30 -32.42
C ARG A 128 4.82 24.61 -33.35
N ASN A 129 6.00 25.20 -33.53
CA ASN A 129 7.03 24.69 -34.43
C ASN A 129 7.63 23.36 -33.94
N GLU A 130 7.71 23.15 -32.62
CA GLU A 130 8.13 21.87 -32.05
C GLU A 130 7.06 20.78 -32.17
N ASN A 131 5.79 21.14 -32.37
CA ASN A 131 4.65 20.22 -32.31
C ASN A 131 3.73 20.35 -33.54
N THR A 132 4.32 20.39 -34.74
CA THR A 132 3.62 20.60 -36.03
C THR A 132 2.56 19.53 -36.35
N ASN A 133 2.67 18.34 -35.76
CA ASN A 133 1.76 17.22 -35.98
C ASN A 133 0.50 17.25 -35.11
N LEU A 134 0.38 18.19 -34.16
CA LEU A 134 -0.81 18.29 -33.31
C LEU A 134 -1.95 19.01 -34.03
N SER A 135 -3.16 18.47 -33.91
CA SER A 135 -4.37 19.21 -34.29
C SER A 135 -4.54 20.45 -33.42
N GLU A 136 -5.29 21.45 -33.89
CA GLU A 136 -5.51 22.68 -33.14
C GLU A 136 -6.10 22.44 -31.74
N GLU A 137 -7.07 21.52 -31.62
CA GLU A 137 -7.64 21.14 -30.33
C GLU A 137 -6.58 20.58 -29.36
N LYS A 138 -5.75 19.63 -29.84
CA LYS A 138 -4.70 19.02 -29.03
C LYS A 138 -3.62 20.02 -28.65
N PHE A 139 -3.27 20.92 -29.57
CA PHE A 139 -2.31 21.97 -29.31
C PHE A 139 -2.83 22.98 -28.27
N ASN A 140 -4.10 23.38 -28.36
CA ASN A 140 -4.69 24.29 -27.36
C ASN A 140 -4.70 23.66 -25.96
N SER A 141 -5.00 22.36 -25.86
CA SER A 141 -4.88 21.61 -24.60
C SER A 141 -3.43 21.60 -24.09
N PHE A 142 -2.47 21.27 -24.96
CA PHE A 142 -1.04 21.27 -24.67
C PHE A 142 -0.53 22.63 -24.16
N VAL A 143 -0.90 23.72 -24.83
CA VAL A 143 -0.59 25.09 -24.40
C VAL A 143 -1.26 25.41 -23.06
N GLY A 144 -2.49 24.94 -22.85
CA GLY A 144 -3.21 25.06 -21.58
C GLY A 144 -2.41 24.53 -20.38
N PHE A 145 -1.67 23.43 -20.55
CA PHE A 145 -0.80 22.88 -19.51
C PHE A 145 0.52 23.64 -19.32
N LYS A 146 1.05 24.24 -20.39
CA LYS A 146 2.38 24.88 -20.40
C LYS A 146 2.35 26.40 -20.14
N LYS A 147 1.22 27.07 -20.33
CA LYS A 147 1.09 28.53 -20.12
C LYS A 147 1.43 29.04 -18.71
N LEU A 148 1.38 28.15 -17.71
CA LEU A 148 1.72 28.47 -16.30
C LEU A 148 3.14 28.02 -15.93
N ILE A 149 4.02 27.79 -16.90
CA ILE A 149 5.39 27.29 -16.65
C ILE A 149 6.17 28.16 -15.66
N CYS A 150 6.03 29.49 -15.73
CA CYS A 150 6.73 30.41 -14.84
C CYS A 150 6.33 30.24 -13.37
N PHE A 151 5.03 30.20 -13.09
CA PHE A 151 4.52 29.85 -11.77
C PHE A 151 4.97 28.45 -11.34
N LYS A 152 4.73 27.43 -12.18
CA LYS A 152 5.02 26.02 -11.85
C LYS A 152 6.50 25.80 -11.53
N ALA A 153 7.40 26.36 -12.34
CA ALA A 153 8.83 26.20 -12.15
C ALA A 153 9.35 26.98 -10.93
N SER A 154 8.87 28.21 -10.74
CA SER A 154 9.22 29.00 -9.54
C SER A 154 8.73 28.33 -8.26
N TYR A 155 7.52 27.77 -8.28
CA TYR A 155 6.96 26.99 -7.17
C TYR A 155 7.73 25.69 -6.94
N LEU A 156 8.01 24.91 -7.99
CA LEU A 156 8.78 23.67 -7.88
C LEU A 156 10.12 23.92 -7.21
N VAL A 157 10.90 24.90 -7.69
CA VAL A 157 12.23 25.20 -7.14
C VAL A 157 12.14 25.70 -5.70
N SER A 158 11.19 26.58 -5.39
CA SER A 158 10.99 27.11 -4.04
C SER A 158 10.55 26.01 -3.07
N ALA A 159 9.56 25.20 -3.46
CA ALA A 159 9.08 24.08 -2.67
C ALA A 159 10.17 23.02 -2.45
N PHE A 160 10.96 22.71 -3.47
CA PHE A 160 12.01 21.69 -3.38
C PHE A 160 13.18 22.14 -2.49
N HIS A 161 13.74 23.33 -2.71
CA HIS A 161 14.92 23.77 -1.96
C HIS A 161 14.59 24.45 -0.63
N LYS A 162 13.59 25.34 -0.59
CA LYS A 162 13.22 26.04 0.64
C LYS A 162 12.20 25.27 1.46
N GLY A 163 11.23 24.64 0.78
CA GLY A 163 10.13 23.93 1.43
C GLY A 163 10.50 22.56 1.97
N LEU A 164 11.36 21.82 1.26
CA LEU A 164 11.76 20.45 1.62
C LEU A 164 13.24 20.36 2.05
N HIS A 165 13.95 21.48 2.10
CA HIS A 165 15.36 21.59 2.52
C HIS A 165 16.36 20.82 1.66
N PHE A 166 16.06 20.55 0.38
CA PHE A 166 17.07 20.00 -0.51
C PHE A 166 18.20 21.03 -0.71
N PRO A 167 19.48 20.68 -0.49
CA PRO A 167 20.59 21.58 -0.71
C PRO A 167 20.67 22.06 -2.16
N THR A 168 21.15 23.28 -2.40
CA THR A 168 21.29 23.83 -3.76
C THR A 168 22.36 23.13 -4.59
N ASN A 169 23.30 22.44 -3.94
CA ASN A 169 24.30 21.57 -4.58
C ASN A 169 23.83 20.11 -4.72
N TYR A 170 22.57 19.79 -4.39
CA TYR A 170 22.03 18.44 -4.57
C TYR A 170 21.76 18.14 -6.05
N GLU A 171 22.38 17.07 -6.56
CA GLU A 171 22.28 16.68 -7.97
C GLU A 171 21.60 15.32 -8.18
N GLY A 172 21.14 14.67 -7.11
CA GLY A 172 20.56 13.33 -7.12
C GLY A 172 19.07 13.26 -7.51
N LEU A 173 18.49 14.36 -8.01
CA LEU A 173 17.10 14.39 -8.47
C LEU A 173 17.00 13.82 -9.90
N ILE A 174 16.17 12.80 -10.07
CA ILE A 174 15.93 12.14 -11.35
C ILE A 174 14.46 12.35 -11.74
N PRO A 175 14.13 13.35 -12.57
CA PRO A 175 12.78 13.50 -13.06
C PRO A 175 12.46 12.40 -14.07
N THR A 176 11.42 11.61 -13.81
CA THR A 176 10.99 10.53 -14.70
C THR A 176 9.51 10.21 -14.50
N LEU A 177 8.88 9.60 -15.51
CA LEU A 177 7.57 8.95 -15.38
C LEU A 177 7.69 7.43 -15.32
N GLU A 178 8.87 6.88 -15.62
CA GLU A 178 9.08 5.44 -15.73
C GLU A 178 10.43 4.98 -15.18
N ILE A 179 10.48 3.74 -14.70
CA ILE A 179 11.71 3.00 -14.40
C ILE A 179 11.63 1.67 -15.11
N ASN A 180 12.64 1.35 -15.93
CA ASN A 180 12.69 0.10 -16.70
C ASN A 180 11.41 -0.18 -17.51
N LYS A 181 10.87 0.85 -18.20
CA LYS A 181 9.62 0.79 -18.97
C LYS A 181 8.36 0.50 -18.14
N THR A 182 8.45 0.60 -16.82
CA THR A 182 7.31 0.52 -15.92
C THR A 182 6.95 1.92 -15.47
N GLU A 183 5.70 2.32 -15.73
CA GLU A 183 5.19 3.60 -15.28
C GLU A 183 5.18 3.67 -13.75
N LEU A 184 5.68 4.78 -13.21
CA LEU A 184 5.67 5.05 -11.78
C LEU A 184 4.35 5.69 -11.37
N GLN A 185 3.50 4.88 -10.75
CA GLN A 185 2.25 5.35 -10.16
C GLN A 185 2.05 4.76 -8.76
N TRP A 186 1.45 5.56 -7.87
CA TRP A 186 1.06 5.10 -6.53
C TRP A 186 0.04 3.96 -6.58
N SER A 187 -0.76 3.88 -7.66
CA SER A 187 -1.77 2.85 -7.91
C SER A 187 -1.16 1.46 -7.96
N LEU A 188 0.01 1.31 -8.61
CA LEU A 188 0.74 0.04 -8.68
C LEU A 188 1.22 -0.40 -7.29
N GLY A 189 1.75 0.54 -6.49
CA GLY A 189 2.15 0.27 -5.11
C GLY A 189 0.96 -0.18 -4.23
N ALA A 190 -0.19 0.50 -4.36
CA ALA A 190 -1.41 0.14 -3.65
C ALA A 190 -1.92 -1.26 -4.04
N LEU A 191 -1.88 -1.59 -5.34
CA LEU A 191 -2.23 -2.91 -5.84
C LEU A 191 -1.29 -3.99 -5.27
N LEU A 192 0.02 -3.78 -5.33
CA LEU A 192 1.01 -4.73 -4.80
C LEU A 192 0.85 -4.93 -3.29
N TYR A 193 0.57 -3.86 -2.54
CA TYR A 193 0.30 -3.95 -1.11
C TYR A 193 -0.92 -4.82 -0.82
N LYS A 194 -2.01 -4.62 -1.57
CA LYS A 194 -3.24 -5.42 -1.44
C LYS A 194 -3.01 -6.87 -1.82
N LEU A 195 -2.31 -7.13 -2.92
CA LEU A 195 -1.98 -8.50 -3.36
C LEU A 195 -1.11 -9.22 -2.32
N LYS A 196 -0.10 -8.55 -1.75
CA LYS A 196 0.75 -9.12 -0.70
C LYS A 196 -0.04 -9.48 0.56
N ALA A 197 -0.96 -8.63 0.99
CA ALA A 197 -1.83 -8.93 2.13
C ALA A 197 -2.67 -10.20 1.85
N THR A 198 -3.26 -10.29 0.65
CA THR A 198 -4.05 -11.49 0.28
C THR A 198 -3.21 -12.76 0.21
N THR A 199 -1.96 -12.71 -0.25
CA THR A 199 -1.10 -13.90 -0.29
C THR A 199 -0.72 -14.41 1.10
N ILE A 200 -0.45 -13.50 2.05
CA ILE A 200 -0.12 -13.86 3.44
C ILE A 200 -1.34 -14.49 4.12
N ASP A 201 -2.53 -13.91 3.93
CA ASP A 201 -3.77 -14.45 4.49
C ASP A 201 -4.09 -15.85 3.96
N GLU A 202 -3.92 -16.08 2.64
CA GLU A 202 -4.12 -17.39 2.02
C GLU A 202 -3.09 -18.44 2.47
N GLU A 203 -1.83 -18.03 2.67
CA GLU A 203 -0.78 -18.91 3.20
C GLU A 203 -1.08 -19.33 4.64
N GLN A 204 -1.42 -18.38 5.53
CA GLN A 204 -1.77 -18.66 6.92
C GLN A 204 -3.05 -19.51 7.05
N LYS A 205 -4.05 -19.25 6.20
CA LYS A 205 -5.28 -20.05 6.14
C LYS A 205 -5.01 -21.48 5.68
N ARG A 206 -4.12 -21.67 4.70
CA ARG A 206 -3.70 -22.99 4.23
C ARG A 206 -3.02 -23.79 5.34
N GLU A 207 -2.11 -23.19 6.10
CA GLU A 207 -1.47 -23.86 7.24
C GLU A 207 -2.47 -24.25 8.32
N THR A 208 -3.43 -23.37 8.63
CA THR A 208 -4.48 -23.64 9.62
C THR A 208 -5.39 -24.80 9.19
N ILE A 209 -5.80 -24.82 7.91
CA ILE A 209 -6.60 -25.93 7.34
C ILE A 209 -5.80 -27.23 7.39
N LEU A 210 -4.51 -27.21 7.01
CA LEU A 210 -3.66 -28.40 7.04
C LEU A 210 -3.54 -28.96 8.46
N LEU A 211 -3.28 -28.10 9.45
CA LEU A 211 -3.16 -28.50 10.86
C LEU A 211 -4.49 -29.10 11.37
N SER A 212 -5.62 -28.45 11.05
CA SER A 212 -6.96 -28.92 11.41
C SER A 212 -7.26 -30.31 10.83
N VAL A 213 -6.95 -30.52 9.54
CA VAL A 213 -7.13 -31.83 8.87
C VAL A 213 -6.25 -32.91 9.52
N VAL A 214 -4.99 -32.59 9.83
CA VAL A 214 -4.07 -33.54 10.49
C VAL A 214 -4.59 -33.95 11.88
N ILE A 215 -5.05 -33.00 12.69
CA ILE A 215 -5.62 -33.28 14.01
C ILE A 215 -6.86 -34.17 13.89
N PHE A 216 -7.75 -33.87 12.94
CA PHE A 216 -8.95 -34.68 12.70
C PHE A 216 -8.61 -36.12 12.31
N CYS A 217 -7.60 -36.33 11.44
CA CYS A 217 -7.12 -37.65 11.09
C CYS A 217 -6.58 -38.43 12.29
N ILE A 218 -5.80 -37.78 13.17
CA ILE A 218 -5.27 -38.40 14.39
C ILE A 218 -6.41 -38.86 15.31
N VAL A 219 -7.42 -38.00 15.52
CA VAL A 219 -8.58 -38.33 16.35
C VAL A 219 -9.35 -39.53 15.79
N ILE A 220 -9.57 -39.59 14.48
CA ILE A 220 -10.21 -40.75 13.85
C ILE A 220 -9.40 -42.03 14.09
N VAL A 221 -8.09 -41.98 13.92
CA VAL A 221 -7.21 -43.15 14.15
C VAL A 221 -7.30 -43.61 15.61
N LEU A 222 -7.30 -42.69 16.58
CA LEU A 222 -7.45 -43.02 18.00
C LEU A 222 -8.81 -43.66 18.30
N ILE A 223 -9.90 -43.16 17.70
CA ILE A 223 -11.24 -43.75 17.83
C ILE A 223 -11.27 -45.17 17.25
N LEU A 224 -10.70 -45.39 16.07
CA LEU A 224 -10.63 -46.71 15.46
C LEU A 224 -9.82 -47.69 16.31
N ILE A 225 -8.69 -47.25 16.87
CA ILE A 225 -7.89 -48.06 17.81
C ILE A 225 -8.72 -48.41 19.05
N ALA A 226 -9.41 -47.44 19.66
CA ALA A 226 -10.27 -47.68 20.83
C ALA A 226 -11.39 -48.68 20.53
N ILE A 227 -12.03 -48.58 19.36
CA ILE A 227 -13.05 -49.53 18.89
C ILE A 227 -12.45 -50.94 18.73
N MET A 228 -11.26 -51.06 18.11
CA MET A 228 -10.59 -52.34 17.94
C MET A 228 -10.18 -52.96 19.28
N LEU A 229 -9.69 -52.15 20.23
CA LEU A 229 -9.38 -52.59 21.59
C LEU A 229 -10.66 -53.05 22.31
N TYR A 230 -11.75 -52.30 22.23
CA TYR A 230 -13.04 -52.66 22.80
C TYR A 230 -13.55 -54.00 22.27
N PHE A 231 -13.50 -54.22 20.96
CA PHE A 231 -13.88 -55.50 20.36
C PHE A 231 -12.94 -56.64 20.75
N THR A 232 -11.65 -56.38 20.89
CA THR A 232 -10.66 -57.38 21.35
C THR A 232 -10.93 -57.79 22.80
N ILE A 233 -11.22 -56.83 23.67
CA ILE A 233 -11.61 -57.07 25.07
C ILE A 233 -12.92 -57.85 25.13
N LEU A 234 -13.93 -57.47 24.34
CA LEU A 234 -15.20 -58.20 24.23
C LEU A 234 -15.01 -59.65 23.77
N LYS A 235 -14.11 -59.88 22.79
CA LYS A 235 -13.76 -61.23 22.34
C LYS A 235 -13.09 -62.02 23.46
N CYS A 236 -12.09 -61.47 24.15
CA CYS A 236 -11.43 -62.11 25.30
C CYS A 236 -12.41 -62.46 26.43
N LEU A 237 -13.33 -61.53 26.76
CA LEU A 237 -14.37 -61.79 27.76
C LEU A 237 -15.31 -62.93 27.33
N ARG A 238 -15.66 -63.01 26.04
CA ARG A 238 -16.46 -64.13 25.52
C ARG A 238 -15.72 -65.47 25.58
N THR A 239 -14.42 -65.52 25.25
CA THR A 239 -13.61 -66.75 25.37
C THR A 239 -13.50 -67.21 26.83
N SER A 240 -13.25 -66.29 27.78
CA SER A 240 -13.20 -66.63 29.22
C SER A 240 -14.53 -67.17 29.76
N LYS A 241 -15.66 -66.69 29.23
CA LYS A 241 -17.00 -67.15 29.61
C LYS A 241 -17.34 -68.51 28.99
N GLN A 242 -16.78 -68.85 27.83
CA GLN A 242 -16.86 -70.19 27.24
C GLN A 242 -16.01 -71.22 28.01
N GLU A 243 -14.82 -70.84 28.50
CA GLU A 243 -14.00 -71.71 29.35
C GLU A 243 -14.66 -71.99 30.72
N GLN A 244 -15.33 -71.00 31.34
CA GLN A 244 -16.12 -71.23 32.54
C GLN A 244 -17.35 -72.12 32.30
N ASN A 245 -18.08 -71.94 31.19
CA ASN A 245 -19.22 -72.81 30.85
C ASN A 245 -18.80 -74.24 30.45
N GLY A 246 -17.59 -74.42 29.88
CA GLY A 246 -16.98 -75.73 29.63
C GLY A 246 -16.51 -76.42 30.92
N SER A 247 -15.97 -75.67 31.88
CA SER A 247 -15.60 -76.19 33.20
C SER A 247 -16.84 -76.64 34.01
N ILE A 248 -17.90 -75.83 34.03
CA ILE A 248 -19.14 -76.14 34.77
C ILE A 248 -19.86 -77.39 34.22
N THR A 249 -19.84 -77.60 32.89
CA THR A 249 -20.43 -78.82 32.29
C THR A 249 -19.60 -80.07 32.57
N THR A 250 -18.28 -79.93 32.71
CA THR A 250 -17.39 -81.05 33.07
C THR A 250 -17.54 -81.43 34.55
N ASP A 251 -17.70 -80.46 35.44
CA ASP A 251 -17.97 -80.70 36.87
C ASP A 251 -19.35 -81.32 37.11
N MET A 252 -20.38 -80.92 36.35
CA MET A 252 -21.73 -81.50 36.49
C MET A 252 -21.79 -82.97 36.05
N ASN A 253 -21.04 -83.36 35.00
CA ASN A 253 -20.93 -84.75 34.56
C ASN A 253 -20.13 -85.63 35.54
N ASN A 254 -19.16 -85.06 36.26
CA ASN A 254 -18.39 -85.75 37.31
C ASN A 254 -19.19 -85.94 38.62
N ILE A 255 -20.16 -85.05 38.89
CA ILE A 255 -21.08 -85.22 40.02
C ILE A 255 -22.12 -86.31 39.70
N GLU A 256 -22.64 -86.34 38.47
CA GLU A 256 -23.61 -87.37 38.05
C GLU A 256 -23.02 -88.80 38.04
N SER A 257 -21.74 -88.95 37.66
CA SER A 257 -21.04 -90.25 37.72
C SER A 257 -20.78 -90.72 39.16
N ASN A 258 -20.42 -89.80 40.07
CA ASN A 258 -20.20 -90.12 41.48
C ASN A 258 -21.50 -90.43 42.25
N VAL A 259 -22.62 -89.78 41.90
CA VAL A 259 -23.94 -90.12 42.46
C VAL A 259 -24.38 -91.52 42.03
N LYS A 260 -24.08 -91.93 40.79
CA LYS A 260 -24.38 -93.28 40.30
C LYS A 260 -23.53 -94.36 40.99
N SER A 261 -22.24 -94.10 41.22
CA SER A 261 -21.35 -95.00 41.96
C SER A 261 -21.74 -95.19 43.43
N ASN A 262 -22.24 -94.13 44.10
CA ASN A 262 -22.65 -94.23 45.50
C ASN A 262 -23.99 -94.95 45.69
N ASN A 263 -24.91 -94.87 44.72
CA ASN A 263 -26.17 -95.63 44.76
C ASN A 263 -25.97 -97.14 44.58
N ASP A 264 -24.98 -97.56 43.78
CA ASP A 264 -24.62 -98.98 43.63
C ASP A 264 -23.91 -99.54 44.88
N THR A 265 -23.30 -98.68 45.69
CA THR A 265 -22.61 -99.07 46.93
C THR A 265 -23.59 -99.14 48.12
N LEU A 266 -24.66 -98.34 48.13
CA LEU A 266 -25.70 -98.40 49.18
C LEU A 266 -26.68 -99.58 48.98
N ASN A 267 -26.87 -100.05 47.75
CA ASN A 267 -27.69 -101.23 47.44
C ASN A 267 -26.96 -102.58 47.65
N GLN A 268 -25.67 -102.59 48.00
CA GLN A 268 -24.91 -103.80 48.33
C GLN A 268 -24.64 -104.00 49.84
N LEU A 269 -25.20 -103.17 50.73
CA LEU A 269 -25.00 -103.27 52.18
C LEU A 269 -26.29 -103.54 52.99
N ASN A 270 -27.33 -104.10 52.38
CA ASN A 270 -28.56 -104.51 53.06
C ASN A 270 -28.96 -105.99 52.84
N ASP A 271 -28.04 -106.84 52.37
CA ASP A 271 -28.20 -108.30 52.34
C ASP A 271 -27.08 -108.98 53.15
N LYS A 272 -27.28 -109.09 54.48
CA LYS A 272 -26.66 -110.10 55.35
C LYS A 272 -27.27 -110.11 56.77
N MET A 273 -28.36 -110.88 56.88
CA MET A 273 -28.73 -111.89 57.89
C MET A 273 -28.64 -111.61 59.41
N PRO A 274 -29.41 -112.33 60.25
CA PRO A 274 -30.41 -113.37 59.95
C PRO A 274 -31.87 -112.98 60.26
#